data_AF-A0A2E3NHJ6-F1
#
_entry.id   AF-A0A2E3NHJ6-F1
#
_cell.length_a   1.000
_cell.length_b   1.000
_cell.length_c   1.000
_cell.angle_alpha   90.00
_cell.angle_beta   90.00
_cell.angle_gamma   90.00
#
_symmetry.space_group_name_H-M   'P 1'
#
loop_
_entity.id
_entity.type
_entity.pdbx_description
1 polymer ?
#
loop_
_entity_poly.entity_id
_entity_poly.type
_entity_poly.pdbx_seq_one_letter_code
_entity_poly.pdbx_strand_id
1 'polypeptide(L)'
;MKAYVDIDDVLARTIESLIDLLDETHGRRVDVEAVEHFDLEKSFDLGEAEIFAFMERAHADEALERIEPVHEGVRMLAEWAEEGFEVHLVTGRPPASNAASRRWLVRHGVA
;
A
#
# COMPACT_ATOMS: atom_id res chain seq x y z
N MET A 1 -22.96 -2.90 -11.58
CA MET A 1 -22.51 -3.93 -10.60
C MET A 1 -21.64 -3.24 -9.57
N LYS A 2 -21.56 -3.70 -8.31
CA LYS A 2 -20.65 -3.08 -7.32
C LYS A 2 -19.33 -3.84 -7.27
N ALA A 3 -18.21 -3.12 -7.24
CA ALA A 3 -16.88 -3.67 -7.02
C ALA A 3 -16.25 -3.01 -5.80
N TYR A 4 -15.62 -3.81 -4.94
CA TYR A 4 -14.89 -3.33 -3.76
C TYR A 4 -13.41 -3.64 -3.98
N VAL A 5 -12.58 -2.61 -4.00
CA VAL A 5 -11.18 -2.71 -4.43
C VAL A 5 -10.28 -2.24 -3.30
N ASP A 6 -9.29 -3.06 -2.95
CA ASP A 6 -8.27 -2.69 -1.98
C ASP A 6 -7.24 -1.72 -2.59
N ILE A 7 -6.44 -1.09 -1.74
CA ILE A 7 -5.38 -0.17 -2.16
C ILE A 7 -4.03 -0.89 -2.14
N ASP A 8 -3.66 -1.47 -1.00
CA ASP A 8 -2.34 -2.04 -0.79
C ASP A 8 -2.15 -3.33 -1.57
N ASP A 9 -1.06 -3.41 -2.34
CA ASP A 9 -0.71 -4.51 -3.25
C ASP A 9 -1.78 -4.84 -4.31
N VAL A 10 -2.73 -3.91 -4.54
CA VAL A 10 -3.73 -3.95 -5.61
C VAL A 10 -3.62 -2.73 -6.52
N LEU A 11 -3.65 -1.54 -5.94
CA LEU A 11 -3.47 -0.27 -6.64
C LEU A 11 -2.12 0.37 -6.34
N ALA A 12 -1.54 0.07 -5.19
CA ALA A 12 -0.27 0.60 -4.71
C ALA A 12 0.74 -0.53 -4.56
N ARG A 13 2.00 -0.30 -4.95
CA ARG A 13 3.13 -1.22 -4.81
C ARG A 13 3.66 -1.19 -3.37
N THR A 14 2.79 -1.54 -2.43
CA THR A 14 3.00 -1.33 -1.01
C THR A 14 4.13 -2.21 -0.52
N ILE A 15 4.17 -3.49 -0.90
CA ILE A 15 5.22 -4.39 -0.42
C ILE A 15 6.62 -3.96 -0.89
N GLU A 16 6.76 -3.49 -2.13
CA GLU A 16 8.03 -2.96 -2.62
C GLU A 16 8.46 -1.73 -1.82
N SER A 17 7.52 -0.81 -1.55
CA SER A 17 7.82 0.36 -0.72
C SER A 17 8.17 0.01 0.72
N LEU A 18 7.61 -1.08 1.27
CA LEU A 18 7.94 -1.57 2.60
C LEU A 18 9.32 -2.24 2.63
N ILE A 19 9.69 -2.97 1.58
CA ILE A 19 11.04 -3.54 1.44
C ILE A 19 12.09 -2.42 1.35
N ASP A 20 11.80 -1.36 0.60
CA ASP A 20 12.68 -0.18 0.55
C ASP A 20 12.77 0.52 1.91
N LEU A 21 11.66 0.62 2.64
CA LEU A 21 11.67 1.15 4.00
C LEU A 21 12.47 0.27 4.96
N LEU A 22 12.41 -1.06 4.82
CA LEU A 22 13.19 -2.00 5.63
C LEU A 22 14.69 -1.78 5.43
N ASP A 23 15.11 -1.55 4.18
CA ASP A 23 16.50 -1.24 3.85
C ASP A 23 16.92 0.10 4.47
N GLU A 24 16.09 1.14 4.32
CA GLU A 24 16.34 2.47 4.88
C GLU A 24 16.45 2.47 6.41
N THR A 25 15.66 1.66 7.10
CA THR A 25 15.53 1.70 8.58
C THR A 25 16.37 0.65 9.30
N HIS A 26 16.64 -0.49 8.66
CA HIS A 26 17.33 -1.63 9.28
C HIS A 26 18.53 -2.12 8.46
N GLY A 27 18.80 -1.57 7.27
CA GLY A 27 19.89 -2.01 6.40
C GLY A 27 19.72 -3.44 5.89
N ARG A 28 18.47 -3.90 5.78
CA ARG A 28 18.10 -5.25 5.36
C ARG A 28 17.19 -5.17 4.15
N ARG A 29 17.35 -6.11 3.21
CA ARG A 29 16.48 -6.26 2.05
C ARG A 29 16.08 -7.72 1.88
N VAL A 30 14.83 -7.94 1.54
CA VAL A 30 14.28 -9.25 1.13
C VAL A 30 13.74 -9.14 -0.29
N ASP A 31 13.67 -10.27 -0.99
CA ASP A 31 12.98 -10.35 -2.27
C ASP A 31 11.46 -10.27 -2.05
N VAL A 32 10.72 -9.69 -3.00
CA VAL A 32 9.25 -9.57 -2.90
C VAL A 32 8.61 -10.95 -2.76
N GLU A 33 9.12 -11.94 -3.50
CA GLU A 33 8.67 -13.32 -3.48
C GLU A 33 8.89 -14.02 -2.12
N ALA A 34 9.78 -13.50 -1.29
CA ALA A 34 10.02 -14.02 0.06
C ALA A 34 9.01 -13.47 1.10
N VAL A 35 8.20 -12.47 0.74
CA VAL A 35 7.16 -11.91 1.62
C VAL A 35 5.88 -12.73 1.46
N GLU A 36 5.87 -13.92 2.06
CA GLU A 36 4.76 -14.87 1.95
C GLU A 36 3.66 -14.66 3.01
N HIS A 37 3.89 -13.77 3.97
CA HIS A 37 2.97 -13.52 5.07
C HIS A 37 2.58 -12.05 5.16
N PHE A 38 1.27 -11.80 5.36
CA PHE A 38 0.75 -10.48 5.74
C PHE A 38 1.31 -10.00 7.07
N ASP A 39 1.72 -10.95 7.93
CA ASP A 39 2.39 -10.67 9.19
C ASP A 39 3.86 -10.29 8.92
N LEU A 40 4.13 -8.99 8.88
CA LEU A 40 5.44 -8.44 8.55
C LEU A 40 6.50 -8.71 9.62
N GLU A 41 6.11 -9.05 10.86
CA GLU A 41 7.08 -9.54 11.87
C GLU A 41 7.77 -10.81 11.34
N LYS A 42 6.99 -11.70 10.72
CA LYS A 42 7.51 -12.94 10.12
C LYS A 42 8.28 -12.66 8.83
N SER A 43 7.71 -11.85 7.93
CA SER A 43 8.30 -11.63 6.61
C SER A 43 9.59 -10.83 6.66
N PHE A 44 9.73 -9.90 7.61
CA PHE A 44 10.91 -9.04 7.76
C PHE A 44 11.80 -9.41 8.94
N ASP A 45 11.47 -10.46 9.69
CA ASP A 45 12.19 -10.88 10.89
C ASP A 45 12.41 -9.69 11.84
N LEU A 46 11.30 -9.04 12.21
CA LEU A 46 11.26 -7.90 13.12
C LEU A 46 10.72 -8.33 14.47
N GLY A 47 11.38 -7.91 15.56
CA GLY A 47 10.84 -8.08 16.91
C GLY A 47 9.65 -7.16 17.19
N GLU A 48 8.89 -7.46 18.26
CA GLU A 48 7.65 -6.74 18.64
C GLU A 48 7.82 -5.20 18.74
N ALA A 49 8.94 -4.73 19.29
CA ALA A 49 9.19 -3.29 19.38
C ALA A 49 9.59 -2.68 18.03
N GLU A 50 10.30 -3.43 17.19
CA GLU A 50 10.78 -2.97 15.88
C GLU A 50 9.63 -2.87 14.89
N ILE A 51 8.73 -3.85 14.86
CA ILE A 51 7.55 -3.80 13.99
C ILE A 51 6.65 -2.62 14.33
N PHE A 52 6.48 -2.28 15.61
CA PHE A 52 5.67 -1.13 15.99
C PHE A 52 6.23 0.17 15.40
N ALA A 53 7.52 0.42 15.61
CA ALA A 53 8.20 1.59 15.06
C ALA A 53 8.22 1.58 13.51
N PHE A 54 8.41 0.40 12.91
CA PHE A 54 8.37 0.22 11.47
C PHE A 54 7.00 0.58 10.89
N MET A 55 5.90 0.09 11.50
CA MET A 55 4.54 0.37 11.05
C MET A 55 4.13 1.82 11.31
N GLU A 56 4.63 2.48 12.36
CA GLU A 56 4.46 3.93 12.53
C GLU A 56 5.09 4.69 11.36
N ARG A 57 6.30 4.30 10.93
CA ARG A 57 6.97 4.94 9.80
C ARG A 57 6.33 4.61 8.46
N ALA A 58 5.88 3.38 8.25
CA ALA A 58 5.21 2.92 7.04
C ALA A 58 3.90 3.66 6.77
N HIS A 59 3.19 4.06 7.83
CA HIS A 59 1.94 4.82 7.74
C HIS A 59 2.12 6.34 7.81
N ALA A 60 3.36 6.83 7.88
CA ALA A 60 3.61 8.27 7.79
C ALA A 60 3.21 8.80 6.41
N ASP A 61 2.73 10.05 6.38
CA ASP A 61 2.23 10.70 5.16
C ASP A 61 3.25 10.61 4.00
N GLU A 62 4.53 10.87 4.27
CA GLU A 62 5.57 10.85 3.23
C GLU A 62 5.85 9.44 2.71
N ALA A 63 5.71 8.42 3.56
CA ALA A 63 5.91 7.03 3.15
C ALA A 63 4.78 6.60 2.21
N LEU A 64 3.53 6.86 2.60
CA LEU A 64 2.35 6.50 1.81
C LEU A 64 2.28 7.24 0.48
N GLU A 65 2.65 8.52 0.46
CA GLU A 65 2.63 9.33 -0.75
C GLU A 65 3.75 9.01 -1.74
N ARG A 66 4.79 8.29 -1.29
CA ARG A 66 5.90 7.83 -2.14
C ARG A 66 5.62 6.51 -2.84
N ILE A 67 4.62 5.74 -2.39
CA ILE A 67 4.33 4.41 -2.96
C ILE A 67 4.01 4.56 -4.45
N GLU A 68 4.69 3.80 -5.31
CA GLU A 68 4.38 3.79 -6.73
C GLU A 68 3.06 3.07 -7.01
N PRO A 69 2.25 3.52 -7.97
CA PRO A 69 1.01 2.85 -8.31
C PRO A 69 1.27 1.58 -9.13
N VAL A 70 0.33 0.64 -9.05
CA VAL A 70 0.14 -0.41 -10.05
C VAL A 70 -0.66 0.21 -11.20
N HIS A 71 0.05 0.70 -12.23
CA HIS A 71 -0.55 1.47 -13.33
C HIS A 71 -1.69 0.72 -14.04
N GLU A 72 -1.56 -0.59 -14.19
CA GLU A 72 -2.57 -1.45 -14.78
C GLU A 72 -3.84 -1.52 -13.91
N GLY A 73 -3.67 -1.54 -12.59
CA GLY A 73 -4.79 -1.50 -11.63
C GLY A 73 -5.57 -0.20 -11.74
N VAL A 74 -4.86 0.94 -11.76
CA VAL A 74 -5.49 2.26 -11.96
C VAL A 74 -6.25 2.34 -13.28
N ARG A 75 -5.66 1.87 -14.39
CA ARG A 75 -6.32 1.83 -15.70
C ARG A 75 -7.57 0.97 -15.69
N MET A 76 -7.51 -0.21 -15.06
CA MET A 76 -8.65 -1.14 -14.96
C MET A 76 -9.85 -0.50 -14.25
N LEU A 77 -9.61 0.34 -13.23
CA LEU A 77 -10.70 1.03 -12.54
C LEU A 77 -11.45 2.01 -13.44
N ALA A 78 -10.73 2.71 -14.32
CA ALA A 78 -11.35 3.60 -15.31
C ALA A 78 -12.20 2.81 -16.32
N GLU A 79 -11.68 1.67 -16.81
CA GLU A 79 -12.39 0.78 -17.72
C GLU A 79 -13.67 0.22 -17.07
N TRP A 80 -13.60 -0.22 -15.82
CA TRP A 80 -14.78 -0.69 -15.08
C TRP A 80 -15.81 0.43 -14.86
N ALA A 81 -15.38 1.66 -14.61
CA ALA A 81 -16.28 2.78 -14.50
C ALA A 81 -17.02 3.05 -15.83
N GLU A 82 -16.32 2.98 -16.97
CA GLU A 82 -16.90 3.10 -18.31
C GLU A 82 -17.90 1.97 -18.61
N GLU A 83 -17.67 0.77 -18.09
CA GLU A 83 -18.58 -0.38 -18.19
C GLU A 83 -19.78 -0.32 -17.22
N GLY A 84 -19.87 0.71 -16.38
CA GLY A 84 -20.99 0.91 -15.46
C GLY A 84 -20.87 0.15 -14.12
N PHE A 85 -19.65 -0.17 -13.70
CA PHE A 85 -19.39 -0.61 -12.32
C PHE A 85 -19.41 0.57 -11.35
N GLU A 86 -20.00 0.36 -10.18
CA GLU A 86 -19.87 1.25 -9.02
C GLU A 86 -18.67 0.74 -8.20
N VAL A 87 -17.53 1.40 -8.35
CA VAL A 87 -16.27 1.04 -7.68
C VAL A 87 -16.20 1.73 -6.31
N HIS A 88 -15.95 0.95 -5.27
CA HIS A 88 -15.71 1.43 -3.91
C HIS A 88 -14.31 1.01 -3.46
N LEU A 89 -13.49 1.98 -3.04
CA LEU A 89 -12.20 1.67 -2.43
C LEU A 89 -12.38 1.30 -0.96
N VAL A 90 -11.83 0.17 -0.55
CA VAL A 90 -11.92 -0.36 0.82
C VAL A 90 -10.55 -0.85 1.24
N THR A 91 -9.95 -0.23 2.24
CA THR A 91 -8.59 -0.54 2.70
C THR A 91 -8.54 -0.75 4.21
N GLY A 92 -7.61 -1.61 4.66
CA GLY A 92 -7.28 -1.83 6.06
C GLY A 92 -6.35 -0.77 6.68
N ARG A 93 -5.93 0.25 5.91
CA ARG A 93 -5.06 1.32 6.40
C ARG A 93 -5.64 2.01 7.65
N PRO A 94 -4.80 2.39 8.63
CA PRO A 94 -5.26 3.07 9.84
C PRO A 94 -5.99 4.38 9.53
N PRO A 95 -7.05 4.77 10.28
CA PRO A 95 -7.79 6.00 10.04
C PRO A 95 -6.91 7.27 9.98
N ALA A 96 -5.82 7.31 10.76
CA ALA A 96 -4.87 8.42 10.77
C ALA A 96 -4.23 8.69 9.39
N SER A 97 -4.09 7.66 8.55
CA SER A 97 -3.50 7.75 7.22
C SER A 97 -4.49 8.15 6.11
N ASN A 98 -5.75 8.43 6.44
CA ASN A 98 -6.79 8.68 5.44
C ASN A 98 -6.48 9.89 4.56
N ALA A 99 -5.95 10.96 5.16
CA ALA A 99 -5.61 12.19 4.45
C ALA A 99 -4.51 11.95 3.40
N ALA A 100 -3.41 11.30 3.79
CA ALA A 100 -2.33 10.93 2.88
C ALA A 100 -2.81 9.97 1.77
N SER A 101 -3.59 8.94 2.14
CA SER A 101 -4.16 8.00 1.17
C SER A 101 -5.04 8.71 0.14
N ARG A 102 -5.84 9.70 0.54
CA ARG A 102 -6.63 10.51 -0.40
C ARG A 102 -5.76 11.36 -1.32
N ARG A 103 -4.69 11.98 -0.81
CA ARG A 103 -3.76 12.75 -1.64
C ARG A 103 -3.07 11.85 -2.67
N TRP A 104 -2.66 10.65 -2.25
CA TRP A 104 -2.10 9.63 -3.14
C TRP A 104 -3.10 9.24 -4.25
N LEU A 105 -4.37 8.95 -3.91
CA LEU A 105 -5.40 8.59 -4.89
C LEU A 105 -5.63 9.69 -5.94
N VAL A 106 -5.69 10.95 -5.52
CA VAL A 106 -5.83 12.10 -6.44
C VAL A 106 -4.59 12.24 -7.32
N ARG A 107 -3.40 12.13 -6.73
CA ARG A 107 -2.11 12.23 -7.44
C ARG A 107 -2.01 11.20 -8.57
N HIS A 108 -2.51 9.99 -8.34
CA HIS A 108 -2.42 8.88 -9.28
C HIS A 108 -3.69 8.69 -10.13
N GLY A 109 -4.64 9.63 -10.09
CA GLY A 109 -5.82 9.62 -10.96
C GLY A 109 -6.84 8.52 -10.66
N VAL A 110 -6.86 8.05 -9.42
CA VAL A 110 -7.84 7.04 -8.94
C VAL A 110 -9.12 7.71 -8.42
N ALA A 111 -9.01 8.94 -7.89
CA ALA A 111 -10.10 9.69 -7.26
C ALA A 111 -10.24 11.11 -7.82
#